data_AF-A0A7S1WII7-F1
#
_entry.id   AF-A0A7S1WII7-F1
#
_cell.length_a   1.000
_cell.length_b   1.000
_cell.length_c   1.000
_cell.angle_alpha   90.00
_cell.angle_beta   90.00
_cell.angle_gamma   90.00
#
_symmetry.space_group_name_H-M   'P 1'
#
loop_
_entity.id
_entity.type
_entity.pdbx_description
1 polymer ?
#
loop_
_entity_poly.entity_id
_entity_poly.type
_entity_poly.pdbx_seq_one_letter_code
_entity_poly.pdbx_strand_id
1 'polypeptide(L)'
;AFADQAEITAHTPQSDLVRVRRATLEAVAVSEGAAAATGTRRYVVLCERSPADRRALSGADAVRLRRMAWGLAEGAGLELLALRGLPGGFESSQVTARGAAGAWRPMALEEGLRAFARARAVLGVHGSLLMHAFVAPRGAHLVDIQALHTYDLPLYHCSAVLGFHYWYHPVEGAHGSKTLPLGAARLEKLLGKVSAQLAAGGAAGRAQGEL
;
A
#
# COMPACT_ATOMS: atom_id res chain seq x y z
N ALA A 1 23.57 46.45 7.62
CA ALA A 1 24.32 45.45 6.83
C ALA A 1 23.55 44.14 6.91
N PHE A 2 23.09 43.64 5.76
CA PHE A 2 22.54 42.30 5.58
C PHE A 2 23.68 41.37 5.17
N ALA A 3 23.74 40.19 5.79
CA ALA A 3 24.30 38.89 5.34
C ALA A 3 24.59 38.06 6.63
N ASP A 4 24.10 36.85 6.86
CA ASP A 4 23.61 35.81 5.95
C ASP A 4 22.25 35.26 6.37
N GLN A 5 21.28 35.46 5.49
CA GLN A 5 19.94 34.88 5.51
C GLN A 5 19.82 33.77 4.45
N ALA A 6 20.93 33.11 4.12
CA ALA A 6 21.03 31.92 3.28
C ALA A 6 21.64 30.83 4.19
N GLU A 7 20.93 29.84 4.70
CA GLU A 7 20.11 28.87 3.97
C GLU A 7 19.18 28.19 4.98
N ILE A 8 18.23 28.92 5.57
CA ILE A 8 17.07 28.24 6.17
C ILE A 8 16.18 27.82 4.99
N THR A 9 16.60 26.78 4.25
CA THR A 9 15.63 26.01 3.45
C THR A 9 14.55 25.62 4.44
N ALA A 10 13.34 26.17 4.29
CA ALA A 10 12.24 26.01 5.21
C ALA A 10 12.12 24.54 5.63
N HIS A 11 12.62 24.23 6.84
CA HIS A 11 12.51 22.90 7.41
C HIS A 11 11.03 22.69 7.66
N THR A 12 10.42 21.84 6.86
CA THR A 12 9.00 21.53 6.95
C THR A 12 8.83 20.05 7.25
N PRO A 13 7.82 19.63 8.03
CA PRO A 13 7.54 18.20 8.24
C PRO A 13 7.46 17.40 6.93
N GLN A 14 7.05 18.05 5.84
CA GLN A 14 7.01 17.49 4.49
C GLN A 14 8.40 17.14 3.96
N SER A 15 9.43 17.98 4.17
CA SER A 15 10.80 17.69 3.73
C SER A 15 11.41 16.50 4.49
N ASP A 16 11.07 16.32 5.76
CA ASP A 16 11.59 15.21 6.57
C ASP A 16 10.96 13.87 6.14
N LEU A 17 9.66 13.84 5.85
CA LEU A 17 8.98 12.67 5.28
C LEU A 17 9.62 12.23 3.95
N VAL A 18 9.96 13.19 3.09
CA VAL A 18 10.64 12.92 1.81
C VAL A 18 12.06 12.39 2.03
N ARG A 19 12.81 12.95 2.99
CA ARG A 19 14.17 12.50 3.34
C ARG A 19 14.18 11.08 3.89
N VAL A 20 13.32 10.76 4.87
CA VAL A 20 13.21 9.41 5.45
C VAL A 20 12.85 8.38 4.38
N ARG A 21 11.90 8.71 3.50
CA ARG A 21 11.53 7.85 2.37
C ARG A 21 12.69 7.64 1.41
N ARG A 22 13.40 8.71 1.02
CA ARG A 22 14.57 8.61 0.14
C ARG A 22 15.61 7.65 0.72
N ALA A 23 16.00 7.85 1.97
CA ALA A 23 16.96 6.98 2.65
C ALA A 23 16.48 5.52 2.70
N THR A 24 15.18 5.30 2.90
CA THR A 24 14.61 3.95 2.94
C THR A 24 14.62 3.29 1.55
N LEU A 25 14.27 4.04 0.49
CA LEU A 25 14.31 3.54 -0.88
C LEU A 25 15.74 3.29 -1.37
N GLU A 26 16.69 4.15 -1.00
CA GLU A 26 18.11 3.97 -1.29
C GLU A 26 18.64 2.71 -0.59
N ALA A 27 18.31 2.49 0.68
CA ALA A 27 18.68 1.27 1.40
C ALA A 27 18.09 0.00 0.74
N VAL A 28 16.82 0.08 0.29
CA VAL A 28 16.18 -1.02 -0.45
C VAL A 28 16.87 -1.27 -1.79
N ALA A 29 17.17 -0.21 -2.56
CA ALA A 29 17.80 -0.31 -3.87
C ALA A 29 19.24 -0.84 -3.80
N VAL A 30 20.05 -0.37 -2.84
CA VAL A 30 21.40 -0.88 -2.58
C VAL A 30 21.35 -2.39 -2.29
N SER A 31 20.35 -2.82 -1.53
CA SER A 31 20.18 -4.24 -1.20
C SER A 31 19.61 -5.10 -2.34
N GLU A 32 19.07 -4.50 -3.41
CA GLU A 32 18.63 -5.24 -4.60
C GLU A 32 19.76 -5.47 -5.63
N GLY A 33 20.86 -4.72 -5.55
CA GLY A 33 22.00 -4.81 -6.47
C GLY A 33 21.64 -4.51 -7.94
N ALA A 34 22.60 -4.66 -8.86
CA ALA A 34 22.42 -4.45 -10.30
C ALA A 34 21.47 -5.46 -10.99
N ALA A 35 20.93 -6.44 -10.25
CA ALA A 35 20.04 -7.48 -10.76
C ALA A 35 18.58 -7.01 -10.99
N ALA A 36 18.24 -5.76 -10.62
CA ALA A 36 16.89 -5.19 -10.78
C ALA A 36 16.56 -4.72 -12.21
N ALA A 37 17.48 -4.87 -13.18
CA ALA A 37 17.33 -4.33 -14.54
C ALA A 37 16.50 -5.19 -15.51
N THR A 38 16.14 -6.44 -15.16
CA THR A 38 15.41 -7.33 -16.07
C THR A 38 14.32 -8.14 -15.34
N GLY A 39 13.05 -7.74 -15.49
CA GLY A 39 11.89 -8.58 -15.12
C GLY A 39 11.33 -8.42 -13.70
N THR A 40 11.52 -7.26 -13.05
CA THR A 40 11.12 -7.02 -11.66
C THR A 40 9.62 -7.20 -11.43
N ARG A 41 9.23 -8.21 -10.64
CA ARG A 41 7.84 -8.47 -10.23
C ARG A 41 7.22 -7.22 -9.62
N ARG A 42 5.99 -6.90 -10.03
CA ARG A 42 5.20 -5.77 -9.53
C ARG A 42 3.95 -6.29 -8.84
N TYR A 43 3.62 -5.67 -7.71
CA TYR A 43 2.60 -6.21 -6.82
C TYR A 43 1.39 -5.30 -6.66
N VAL A 44 0.24 -5.93 -6.44
CA VAL A 44 -0.79 -5.41 -5.54
C VAL A 44 -0.51 -6.01 -4.17
N VAL A 45 -0.33 -5.16 -3.16
CA VAL A 45 -0.15 -5.64 -1.78
C VAL A 45 -1.44 -5.47 -1.00
N LEU A 46 -1.92 -6.58 -0.43
CA LEU A 46 -3.07 -6.61 0.46
C LEU A 46 -2.59 -6.68 1.91
N CYS A 47 -2.87 -5.64 2.68
CA CYS A 47 -2.44 -5.52 4.07
C CYS A 47 -3.59 -5.89 5.00
N GLU A 48 -3.50 -7.08 5.59
CA GLU A 48 -4.46 -7.57 6.57
C GLU A 48 -4.01 -7.32 8.00
N ARG A 49 -4.99 -7.32 8.90
CA ARG A 49 -4.77 -7.47 10.35
C ARG A 49 -4.93 -8.93 10.74
N SER A 50 -4.33 -9.34 11.85
CA SER A 50 -4.67 -10.63 12.43
C SER A 50 -6.16 -10.65 12.81
N PRO A 51 -6.89 -11.76 12.64
CA PRO A 51 -8.29 -11.86 13.07
C PRO A 51 -8.51 -11.57 14.56
N ALA A 52 -7.47 -11.72 15.39
CA ALA A 52 -7.50 -11.41 16.82
C ALA A 52 -7.39 -9.90 17.11
N ASP A 53 -6.90 -9.11 16.15
CA ASP A 53 -6.66 -7.68 16.35
C ASP A 53 -7.96 -6.87 16.31
N ARG A 54 -7.97 -5.76 17.05
CA ARG A 54 -9.04 -4.77 16.93
C ARG A 54 -9.09 -4.21 15.51
N ARG A 55 -10.31 -3.99 15.02
CA ARG A 55 -10.60 -3.50 13.66
C ARG A 55 -10.18 -4.47 12.55
N ALA A 56 -9.96 -5.75 12.86
CA ALA A 56 -9.87 -6.76 11.81
C ALA A 56 -11.21 -6.87 11.06
N LEU A 57 -11.16 -7.28 9.80
CA LEU A 57 -12.38 -7.63 9.07
C LEU A 57 -12.98 -8.92 9.63
N SER A 58 -14.29 -9.07 9.51
CA SER A 58 -14.93 -10.37 9.73
C SER A 58 -14.33 -11.42 8.80
N GLY A 59 -14.38 -12.71 9.17
CA GLY A 59 -13.81 -13.78 8.32
C GLY A 59 -14.38 -13.80 6.90
N ALA A 60 -15.70 -13.59 6.78
CA ALA A 60 -16.37 -13.50 5.48
C ALA A 60 -15.90 -12.28 4.68
N ASP A 61 -15.73 -11.13 5.33
CA ASP A 61 -15.27 -9.90 4.68
C ASP A 61 -13.80 -9.94 4.30
N ALA A 62 -12.94 -10.60 5.09
CA ALA A 62 -11.55 -10.84 4.71
C ALA A 62 -11.46 -11.69 3.43
N VAL A 63 -12.28 -12.75 3.32
CA VAL A 63 -12.36 -13.56 2.08
C VAL A 63 -12.86 -12.73 0.89
N ARG A 64 -13.87 -11.87 1.10
CA ARG A 64 -14.36 -10.95 0.07
C ARG A 64 -13.26 -9.97 -0.36
N LEU A 65 -12.54 -9.37 0.58
CA LEU A 65 -11.46 -8.44 0.30
C LEU A 65 -10.33 -9.11 -0.50
N ARG A 66 -9.90 -10.31 -0.10
CA ARG A 66 -8.90 -11.09 -0.83
C ARG A 66 -9.29 -11.36 -2.27
N ARG A 67 -10.54 -11.76 -2.52
CA ARG A 67 -11.07 -11.98 -3.88
C ARG A 67 -11.09 -10.69 -4.70
N MET A 68 -11.50 -9.58 -4.09
CA MET A 68 -11.46 -8.27 -4.78
C MET A 68 -10.03 -7.82 -5.08
N ALA A 69 -9.10 -8.01 -4.15
CA ALA A 69 -7.68 -7.73 -4.34
C ALA A 69 -7.08 -8.60 -5.45
N TRP A 70 -7.50 -9.87 -5.55
CA TRP A 70 -7.12 -10.77 -6.62
C TRP A 70 -7.60 -10.24 -7.97
N GLY A 71 -8.88 -9.88 -8.08
CA GLY A 71 -9.44 -9.30 -9.31
C GLY A 71 -8.76 -7.99 -9.71
N LEU A 72 -8.37 -7.15 -8.74
CA LEU A 72 -7.57 -5.95 -9.01
C LEU A 72 -6.20 -6.31 -9.61
N ALA A 73 -5.49 -7.26 -9.00
CA ALA A 73 -4.16 -7.68 -9.45
C ALA A 73 -4.22 -8.31 -10.85
N GLU A 74 -5.16 -9.22 -11.07
CA GLU A 74 -5.41 -9.88 -12.35
C GLU A 74 -5.75 -8.86 -13.44
N GLY A 75 -6.70 -7.95 -13.19
CA GLY A 75 -7.09 -6.92 -14.16
C GLY A 75 -5.98 -5.91 -14.47
N ALA A 76 -5.01 -5.74 -13.57
CA ALA A 76 -3.84 -4.89 -13.77
C ALA A 76 -2.61 -5.63 -14.34
N GLY A 77 -2.67 -6.96 -14.48
CA GLY A 77 -1.51 -7.78 -14.87
C GLY A 77 -0.38 -7.78 -13.82
N LEU A 78 -0.74 -7.81 -12.54
CA LEU A 78 0.17 -7.74 -11.39
C LEU A 78 0.04 -9.00 -10.51
N GLU A 79 1.05 -9.28 -9.70
CA GLU A 79 0.97 -10.33 -8.67
C GLU A 79 0.27 -9.80 -7.41
N LEU A 80 -0.58 -10.62 -6.78
CA LEU A 80 -1.14 -10.30 -5.46
C LEU A 80 -0.26 -10.89 -4.36
N LEU A 81 0.13 -10.05 -3.41
CA LEU A 81 0.79 -10.47 -2.18
C LEU A 81 -0.05 -10.04 -0.97
N ALA A 82 -0.54 -10.98 -0.17
CA ALA A 82 -1.18 -10.67 1.10
C ALA A 82 -0.14 -10.66 2.22
N LEU A 83 -0.11 -9.59 3.02
CA LEU A 83 0.82 -9.38 4.12
C LEU A 83 0.09 -9.02 5.41
N ARG A 84 0.66 -9.42 6.54
CA ARG A 84 0.32 -8.93 7.88
C ARG A 84 1.59 -8.54 8.61
N GLY A 85 1.48 -7.56 9.50
CA GLY A 85 2.60 -7.16 10.36
C GLY A 85 2.81 -8.16 11.49
N LEU A 86 4.07 -8.43 11.81
CA LEU A 86 4.50 -9.17 12.99
C LEU A 86 5.62 -8.39 13.71
N PRO A 87 5.83 -8.62 15.02
CA PRO A 87 7.04 -8.11 15.68
C PRO A 87 8.29 -8.54 14.91
N GLY A 88 9.07 -7.56 14.42
CA GLY A 88 10.31 -7.80 13.68
C GLY A 88 10.17 -8.10 12.18
N GLY A 89 8.96 -8.05 11.60
CA GLY A 89 8.79 -8.27 10.16
C GLY A 89 7.34 -8.46 9.71
N PHE A 90 7.13 -9.43 8.84
CA PHE A 90 5.83 -9.70 8.24
C PHE A 90 5.52 -11.20 8.24
N GLU A 91 4.26 -11.53 8.01
CA GLU A 91 3.89 -12.82 7.43
C GLU A 91 3.22 -12.58 6.08
N SER A 92 3.41 -13.53 5.17
CA SER A 92 2.86 -13.49 3.82
C SER A 92 2.02 -14.72 3.52
N SER A 93 1.05 -14.54 2.62
CA SER A 93 0.28 -15.66 2.09
C SER A 93 -0.06 -15.43 0.62
N GLN A 94 -0.12 -16.54 -0.11
CA GLN A 94 -0.65 -16.57 -1.46
C GLN A 94 -2.18 -16.62 -1.38
N VAL A 95 -2.82 -15.70 -2.08
CA VAL A 95 -4.28 -15.63 -2.19
C VAL A 95 -4.69 -16.29 -3.49
N THR A 96 -5.85 -16.94 -3.54
CA THR A 96 -6.43 -17.49 -4.76
C THR A 96 -7.59 -16.64 -5.26
N ALA A 97 -8.05 -16.86 -6.50
CA ALA A 97 -9.24 -16.21 -7.06
C ALA A 97 -10.51 -16.37 -6.19
N ARG A 98 -10.61 -17.44 -5.40
CA ARG A 98 -11.72 -17.67 -4.47
C ARG A 98 -11.60 -16.88 -3.16
N GLY A 99 -10.52 -16.11 -2.98
CA GLY A 99 -10.21 -15.38 -1.75
C GLY A 99 -9.69 -16.27 -0.62
N ALA A 100 -9.35 -17.53 -0.90
CA ALA A 100 -8.67 -18.39 0.06
C ALA A 100 -7.20 -17.98 0.15
N ALA A 101 -6.72 -17.77 1.38
CA ALA A 101 -5.31 -17.58 1.69
C ALA A 101 -4.69 -18.95 2.01
N GLY A 102 -3.51 -19.22 1.47
CA GLY A 102 -2.68 -20.36 1.89
C GLY A 102 -2.15 -20.20 3.32
N ALA A 103 -1.25 -21.10 3.71
CA ALA A 103 -0.55 -20.97 4.98
C ALA A 103 0.22 -19.64 5.05
N TRP A 104 0.02 -18.90 6.15
CA TRP A 104 0.79 -17.71 6.45
C TRP A 104 2.21 -18.12 6.83
N ARG A 105 3.19 -17.52 6.17
CA ARG A 105 4.62 -17.83 6.36
C ARG A 105 5.35 -16.59 6.81
N PRO A 106 6.26 -16.68 7.79
CA PRO A 106 7.14 -15.57 8.16
C PRO A 106 7.88 -15.03 6.93
N MET A 107 8.02 -13.71 6.89
CA MET A 107 8.75 -12.97 5.88
C MET A 107 9.63 -11.95 6.60
N ALA A 108 10.90 -11.90 6.22
CA ALA A 108 11.84 -10.96 6.83
C ALA A 108 11.40 -9.51 6.55
N LEU A 109 11.71 -8.61 7.48
CA LEU A 109 11.39 -7.18 7.33
C LEU A 109 11.85 -6.64 5.96
N GLU A 110 13.10 -6.93 5.60
CA GLU A 110 13.70 -6.48 4.34
C GLU A 110 12.96 -6.96 3.10
N GLU A 111 12.56 -8.23 3.05
CA GLU A 111 11.78 -8.80 1.94
C GLU A 111 10.42 -8.13 1.81
N GLY A 112 9.75 -7.88 2.94
CA GLY A 112 8.48 -7.15 2.95
C GLY A 112 8.64 -5.71 2.46
N LEU A 113 9.68 -5.00 2.91
CA LEU A 113 9.96 -3.63 2.45
C LEU A 113 10.24 -3.59 0.94
N ARG A 114 10.99 -4.56 0.39
CA ARG A 114 11.19 -4.72 -1.07
C ARG A 114 9.86 -4.95 -1.80
N ALA A 115 8.97 -5.79 -1.26
CA ALA A 115 7.65 -6.01 -1.86
C ALA A 115 6.84 -4.71 -1.94
N PHE A 116 6.88 -3.88 -0.89
CA PHE A 116 6.24 -2.56 -0.92
C PHE A 116 6.90 -1.57 -1.87
N ALA A 117 8.23 -1.54 -1.96
CA ALA A 117 8.95 -0.71 -2.93
C ALA A 117 8.59 -1.05 -4.38
N ARG A 118 8.13 -2.28 -4.63
CA ARG A 118 7.66 -2.78 -5.93
C ARG A 118 6.14 -2.73 -6.10
N ALA A 119 5.40 -2.27 -5.09
CA ALA A 119 3.94 -2.24 -5.13
C ALA A 119 3.42 -1.12 -6.04
N ARG A 120 2.46 -1.45 -6.90
CA ARG A 120 1.71 -0.46 -7.69
C ARG A 120 0.40 -0.04 -7.01
N ALA A 121 -0.13 -0.93 -6.18
CA ALA A 121 -1.22 -0.62 -5.28
C ALA A 121 -1.01 -1.29 -3.93
N VAL A 122 -1.45 -0.62 -2.87
CA VAL A 122 -1.50 -1.15 -1.51
C VAL A 122 -2.91 -0.92 -1.00
N LEU A 123 -3.55 -1.96 -0.47
CA LEU A 123 -4.93 -1.88 0.04
C LEU A 123 -5.05 -2.56 1.39
N GLY A 124 -5.85 -1.99 2.29
CA GLY A 124 -5.95 -2.53 3.65
C GLY A 124 -6.79 -1.67 4.58
N VAL A 125 -7.00 -2.18 5.79
CA VAL A 125 -7.71 -1.45 6.85
C VAL A 125 -6.83 -0.38 7.46
N HIS A 126 -7.40 0.79 7.70
CA HIS A 126 -6.72 1.92 8.29
C HIS A 126 -5.84 1.56 9.48
N GLY A 127 -4.63 2.12 9.49
CA GLY A 127 -3.56 1.81 10.44
C GLY A 127 -2.69 0.61 10.05
N SER A 128 -3.14 -0.35 9.22
CA SER A 128 -2.20 -1.33 8.63
C SER A 128 -1.37 -0.70 7.50
N LEU A 129 -1.88 0.36 6.88
CA LEU A 129 -1.27 0.99 5.71
C LEU A 129 -0.15 1.99 5.98
N LEU A 130 0.00 2.43 7.23
CA LEU A 130 0.83 3.59 7.56
C LEU A 130 2.30 3.39 7.18
N MET A 131 2.85 2.21 7.48
CA MET A 131 4.25 1.88 7.15
C MET A 131 4.49 1.85 5.64
N HIS A 132 3.47 1.52 4.84
CA HIS A 132 3.60 1.36 3.39
C HIS A 132 3.67 2.70 2.68
N ALA A 133 3.12 3.77 3.27
CA ALA A 133 3.26 5.12 2.75
C ALA A 133 4.74 5.56 2.66
N PHE A 134 5.63 5.01 3.48
CA PHE A 134 7.05 5.39 3.45
C PHE A 134 7.86 4.66 2.39
N VAL A 135 7.43 3.48 1.97
CA VAL A 135 8.21 2.60 1.09
C VAL A 135 7.59 2.39 -0.28
N ALA A 136 6.29 2.62 -0.45
CA ALA A 136 5.67 2.51 -1.76
C ALA A 136 6.27 3.50 -2.77
N PRO A 137 6.38 3.14 -4.07
CA PRO A 137 6.92 4.02 -5.10
C PRO A 137 5.98 5.17 -5.43
N ARG A 138 6.51 6.28 -5.97
CA ARG A 138 5.68 7.41 -6.43
C ARG A 138 4.68 6.91 -7.48
N GLY A 139 3.47 7.45 -7.44
CA GLY A 139 2.36 7.01 -8.29
C GLY A 139 1.72 5.68 -7.86
N ALA A 140 2.11 5.07 -6.74
CA ALA A 140 1.37 3.94 -6.18
C ALA A 140 -0.03 4.37 -5.73
N HIS A 141 -0.99 3.45 -5.84
CA HIS A 141 -2.36 3.64 -5.37
C HIS A 141 -2.48 3.13 -3.93
N LEU A 142 -2.94 3.98 -3.02
CA LEU A 142 -3.23 3.60 -1.63
C LEU A 142 -4.74 3.55 -1.42
N VAL A 143 -5.27 2.36 -1.17
CA VAL A 143 -6.71 2.14 -0.91
C VAL A 143 -6.93 1.89 0.57
N ASP A 144 -7.41 2.92 1.26
CA ASP A 144 -7.61 2.93 2.71
C ASP A 144 -9.05 2.59 3.09
N ILE A 145 -9.22 1.50 3.82
CA ILE A 145 -10.50 1.04 4.36
C ILE A 145 -10.62 1.54 5.81
N GLN A 146 -11.41 2.58 6.02
CA GLN A 146 -11.45 3.30 7.30
C GLN A 146 -12.89 3.51 7.78
N ALA A 147 -13.10 3.49 9.09
CA ALA A 147 -14.41 3.76 9.66
C ALA A 147 -14.76 5.27 9.61
N LEU A 148 -16.00 5.60 9.24
CA LEU A 148 -16.48 6.95 8.88
C LEU A 148 -16.20 8.07 9.90
N HIS A 149 -16.22 7.77 11.21
CA HIS A 149 -15.97 8.74 12.28
C HIS A 149 -14.47 9.09 12.43
N THR A 150 -13.61 8.37 11.71
CA THR A 150 -12.18 8.60 11.65
C THR A 150 -11.90 9.29 10.31
N TYR A 151 -11.86 10.61 10.31
CA TYR A 151 -11.25 11.35 9.20
C TYR A 151 -9.78 11.57 9.56
N ASP A 152 -8.94 10.57 9.31
CA ASP A 152 -7.49 10.79 9.41
C ASP A 152 -7.00 11.55 8.18
N LEU A 153 -7.05 12.88 8.29
CA LEU A 153 -6.31 13.82 7.45
C LEU A 153 -4.82 13.42 7.23
N PRO A 154 -4.10 12.80 8.19
CA PRO A 154 -2.70 12.46 8.01
C PRO A 154 -2.38 11.58 6.79
N LEU A 155 -3.16 10.53 6.51
CA LEU A 155 -2.80 9.61 5.41
C LEU A 155 -3.06 10.23 4.03
N TYR A 156 -4.12 11.02 3.92
CA TYR A 156 -4.40 11.81 2.71
C TYR A 156 -3.29 12.83 2.45
N HIS A 157 -2.90 13.61 3.46
CA HIS A 157 -1.82 14.59 3.33
C HIS A 157 -0.47 13.93 3.01
N CYS A 158 -0.12 12.84 3.70
CA CYS A 158 1.08 12.07 3.38
C CYS A 158 1.04 11.57 1.93
N SER A 159 -0.11 11.09 1.46
CA SER A 159 -0.27 10.64 0.08
C SER A 159 -0.04 11.76 -0.94
N ALA A 160 -0.56 12.96 -0.68
CA ALA A 160 -0.33 14.12 -1.53
C ALA A 160 1.15 14.52 -1.57
N VAL A 161 1.80 14.61 -0.41
CA VAL A 161 3.23 14.99 -0.29
C VAL A 161 4.14 13.95 -0.96
N LEU A 162 3.83 12.68 -0.79
CA LEU A 162 4.66 11.56 -1.28
C LEU A 162 4.34 11.18 -2.74
N GLY A 163 3.32 11.80 -3.34
CA GLY A 163 2.94 11.62 -4.74
C GLY A 163 2.23 10.30 -5.00
N PHE A 164 1.31 9.89 -4.12
CA PHE A 164 0.46 8.71 -4.28
C PHE A 164 -0.94 9.06 -4.76
N HIS A 165 -1.62 8.09 -5.35
CA HIS A 165 -3.07 8.16 -5.60
C HIS A 165 -3.82 7.61 -4.40
N TYR A 166 -4.42 8.50 -3.59
CA TYR A 166 -5.19 8.09 -2.42
C TYR A 166 -6.64 7.77 -2.76
N TRP A 167 -7.13 6.63 -2.28
CA TRP A 167 -8.49 6.15 -2.44
C TRP A 167 -9.08 5.80 -1.09
N TYR A 168 -10.20 6.41 -0.76
CA TYR A 168 -10.87 6.20 0.52
C TYR A 168 -12.09 5.29 0.35
N HIS A 169 -12.14 4.20 1.12
CA HIS A 169 -13.31 3.36 1.29
C HIS A 169 -13.82 3.43 2.74
N PRO A 170 -14.92 4.15 2.99
CA PRO A 170 -15.52 4.16 4.31
C PRO A 170 -16.22 2.85 4.63
N VAL A 171 -16.12 2.45 5.88
CA VAL A 171 -16.90 1.36 6.49
C VAL A 171 -17.65 1.87 7.72
N GLU A 172 -18.69 1.13 8.11
CA GLU A 172 -19.39 1.35 9.37
C GLU A 172 -18.55 0.84 10.54
N GLY A 173 -18.66 1.47 11.71
CA GLY A 173 -17.92 1.10 12.92
C GLY A 173 -17.40 2.32 13.66
N ALA A 174 -17.07 2.17 14.95
CA ALA A 174 -16.50 3.19 15.81
C ALA A 174 -15.05 2.85 16.18
N HIS A 175 -14.32 3.74 16.88
CA HIS A 175 -12.94 3.47 17.32
C HIS A 175 -12.86 2.23 18.24
N GLY A 176 -13.95 1.93 18.96
CA GLY A 176 -14.09 0.77 19.82
C GLY A 176 -14.41 -0.55 19.14
N SER A 177 -14.80 -0.55 17.85
CA SER A 177 -15.30 -1.74 17.16
C SER A 177 -14.27 -2.88 17.13
N LYS A 178 -14.73 -4.08 17.49
CA LYS A 178 -13.90 -5.30 17.42
C LYS A 178 -13.62 -5.68 15.98
N THR A 179 -14.67 -5.71 15.16
CA THR A 179 -14.61 -6.03 13.73
C THR A 179 -15.24 -4.92 12.89
N LEU A 180 -14.78 -4.79 11.64
CA LEU A 180 -15.35 -3.87 10.66
C LEU A 180 -16.10 -4.64 9.55
N PRO A 181 -17.34 -4.25 9.20
CA PRO A 181 -18.06 -4.77 8.05
C PRO A 181 -17.55 -4.16 6.75
N LEU A 182 -17.51 -4.96 5.68
CA LEU A 182 -17.05 -4.48 4.37
C LEU A 182 -18.23 -4.09 3.47
N GLY A 183 -18.28 -2.83 3.04
CA GLY A 183 -19.24 -2.35 2.03
C GLY A 183 -18.87 -2.83 0.61
N ALA A 184 -18.98 -4.14 0.37
CA ALA A 184 -18.38 -4.82 -0.79
C ALA A 184 -18.68 -4.17 -2.15
N ALA A 185 -19.95 -3.91 -2.50
CA ALA A 185 -20.33 -3.35 -3.80
C ALA A 185 -19.66 -1.99 -4.08
N ARG A 186 -19.53 -1.14 -3.04
CA ARG A 186 -18.84 0.15 -3.18
C ARG A 186 -17.34 -0.05 -3.36
N LEU A 187 -16.74 -0.98 -2.61
CA LEU A 187 -15.32 -1.27 -2.73
C LEU A 187 -14.98 -1.86 -4.10
N GLU A 188 -15.80 -2.78 -4.62
CA GLU A 188 -15.64 -3.35 -5.97
C GLU A 188 -15.62 -2.25 -7.03
N LYS A 189 -16.56 -1.31 -6.98
CA LYS A 189 -16.59 -0.16 -7.90
C LYS A 189 -15.33 0.70 -7.81
N LEU A 190 -14.81 0.93 -6.60
CA LEU A 190 -13.58 1.68 -6.37
C LEU A 190 -12.38 0.92 -6.95
N LEU A 191 -12.23 -0.37 -6.65
CA LEU A 191 -11.11 -1.18 -7.12
C LEU A 191 -11.14 -1.37 -8.63
N GLY A 192 -12.32 -1.40 -9.26
CA GLY A 192 -12.44 -1.36 -10.72
C GLY A 192 -11.84 -0.09 -11.33
N LYS A 193 -12.05 1.08 -10.70
CA LYS A 193 -11.41 2.34 -11.13
C LYS A 193 -9.90 2.30 -10.97
N VAL A 194 -9.41 1.78 -9.83
CA VAL A 194 -7.98 1.63 -9.57
C VAL A 194 -7.35 0.69 -10.61
N SER A 195 -7.97 -0.44 -10.90
CA SER A 195 -7.51 -1.41 -11.90
C SER A 195 -7.39 -0.76 -13.29
N ALA A 196 -8.41 -0.02 -13.72
CA ALA A 196 -8.38 0.69 -15.00
C ALA A 196 -7.24 1.73 -15.08
N GLN A 197 -6.98 2.48 -14.00
CA GLN A 197 -5.88 3.44 -13.95
C GLN A 197 -4.51 2.76 -13.97
N LEU A 198 -4.35 1.65 -13.25
CA LEU A 198 -3.13 0.85 -13.27
C LEU A 198 -2.84 0.28 -14.66
N ALA A 199 -3.85 -0.26 -15.33
CA ALA A 199 -3.74 -0.79 -16.68
C ALA A 199 -3.36 0.31 -17.70
N ALA A 200 -3.99 1.48 -17.62
CA ALA A 200 -3.67 2.62 -18.48
C ALA A 200 -2.26 3.17 -18.23
N GLY A 201 -1.85 3.33 -16.97
CA GLY A 201 -0.49 3.77 -16.61
C GLY A 201 0.60 2.76 -17.00
N GLY A 202 0.27 1.46 -17.00
CA GLY A 202 1.13 0.40 -17.50
C GLY A 202 1.28 0.37 -19.02
N ALA A 203 0.35 0.97 -19.77
CA ALA A 203 0.46 1.16 -21.22
C ALA A 203 1.32 2.40 -21.57
N ALA A 204 1.14 3.51 -20.85
CA ALA A 204 1.96 4.72 -21.04
C ALA A 204 3.43 4.52 -20.63
N GLY A 205 3.68 3.81 -19.52
CA GLY A 205 5.04 3.48 -19.06
C GLY A 205 5.76 2.42 -19.91
N ARG A 206 5.06 1.69 -20.78
CA ARG A 206 5.67 0.80 -21.78
C ARG A 206 6.13 1.54 -23.04
N ALA A 207 5.56 2.71 -23.33
CA ALA A 207 5.98 3.59 -24.42
C ALA A 207 7.12 4.55 -24.04
N GLN A 208 7.42 4.69 -22.74
CA GLN A 208 8.47 5.58 -22.21
C GLN A 208 9.66 4.81 -21.61
N GLY A 209 9.82 3.53 -21.96
CA GLY A 209 10.98 2.72 -21.59
C GLY A 209 12.23 2.99 -22.43
N GLU A 210 12.54 4.25 -22.71
CA GLU A 210 13.84 4.75 -23.15
C GLU A 210 13.97 6.14 -22.55
N LEU A 211 14.79 6.25 -21.48
CA LEU A 211 15.61 7.38 -21.02
C LEU A 211 16.05 7.13 -19.57
#